data_AF-A0A1Q5TNJ3-F1
#
_entry.id   AF-A0A1Q5TNJ3-F1
#
_cell.length_a   1.000
_cell.length_b   1.000
_cell.length_c   1.000
_cell.angle_alpha   90.00
_cell.angle_beta   90.00
_cell.angle_gamma   90.00
#
_symmetry.space_group_name_H-M   'P 1'
#
loop_
_entity.id
_entity.type
_entity.pdbx_description
1 polymer ?
#
loop_
_entity_poly.entity_id
_entity_poly.type
_entity_poly.pdbx_seq_one_letter_code
_entity_poly.pdbx_strand_id
1 'polypeptide(L)'
;MEITTIVMIELTTIGQPEDPQRPALMDQPFEPAMEALARLEREDPKLAFQVTSLIGLYRRLWESCMAKHIEGSKLANVNHSLRETHRHLTDERNKMQSRHDDQIARLQFFDQALESSRLRLSDILRIGTGTPKGS
;
A
#
# COMPACT_ATOMS: atom_id res chain seq x y z
N MET A 1 -3.03 32.58 45.46
CA MET A 1 -1.86 31.88 44.88
C MET A 1 -1.69 30.59 45.66
N GLU A 2 -1.49 29.40 45.12
CA GLU A 2 -1.37 28.84 43.76
C GLU A 2 -1.06 27.36 44.00
N ILE A 3 -1.88 26.40 43.55
CA ILE A 3 -1.43 25.08 43.04
C ILE A 3 -2.44 24.46 42.03
N THR A 4 -3.56 25.11 41.72
CA THR A 4 -4.56 24.59 40.76
C THR A 4 -4.20 24.87 39.28
N THR A 5 -3.01 25.40 38.96
CA THR A 5 -2.74 25.99 37.62
C THR A 5 -1.56 25.36 36.88
N ILE A 6 -1.03 24.21 37.29
CA ILE A 6 0.08 23.52 36.61
C ILE A 6 -0.36 22.05 36.48
N VAL A 7 -0.98 21.57 35.41
CA VAL A 7 -0.63 21.64 34.00
C VAL A 7 -1.91 21.43 33.17
N MET A 8 -2.70 22.50 33.01
CA MET A 8 -3.53 22.70 31.82
C MET A 8 -2.57 23.16 30.71
N ILE A 9 -1.84 22.24 30.10
CA ILE A 9 -1.25 22.49 28.78
C ILE A 9 -2.24 21.92 27.79
N GLU A 10 -3.11 22.82 27.32
CA GLU A 10 -3.89 22.57 26.13
C GLU A 10 -2.96 22.35 24.95
N LEU A 11 -3.08 21.20 24.31
CA LEU A 11 -2.98 21.11 22.87
C LEU A 11 -4.36 20.73 22.36
N THR A 12 -5.10 21.78 22.04
CA THR A 12 -6.21 21.76 21.09
C THR A 12 -5.80 20.96 19.85
N THR A 13 -6.36 19.76 19.71
CA THR A 13 -6.57 19.12 18.41
C THR A 13 -7.98 18.58 18.42
N ILE A 14 -8.85 19.40 17.84
CA ILE A 14 -10.21 19.03 17.45
C ILE A 14 -10.09 17.95 16.38
N GLY A 15 -10.74 16.80 16.63
CA GLY A 15 -11.35 15.98 15.59
C GLY A 15 -10.48 14.88 14.96
N GLN A 16 -10.52 13.68 15.56
CA GLN A 16 -10.68 12.46 14.77
C GLN A 16 -11.64 11.52 15.52
N PRO A 17 -12.60 10.87 14.81
CA PRO A 17 -13.46 9.89 15.44
C PRO A 17 -12.59 8.75 15.98
N GLU A 18 -12.93 8.27 17.18
CA GLU A 18 -12.40 7.06 17.78
C GLU A 18 -12.38 5.93 16.72
N ASP A 19 -11.19 5.64 16.18
CA ASP A 19 -10.96 4.51 15.27
C ASP A 19 -11.29 3.22 16.06
N PRO A 20 -12.28 2.40 15.64
CA PRO A 20 -12.68 1.18 16.34
C PRO A 20 -11.55 0.14 16.48
N GLN A 21 -10.42 0.38 15.79
CA GLN A 21 -9.21 -0.42 15.83
C GLN A 21 -8.07 0.19 16.67
N ARG A 22 -8.35 1.11 17.59
CA ARG A 22 -7.37 1.36 18.67
C ARG A 22 -7.35 0.06 19.50
N PRO A 23 -6.29 -0.77 19.42
CA PRO A 23 -6.28 -2.03 20.15
C PRO A 23 -6.53 -1.66 21.61
N ALA A 24 -7.53 -2.29 22.24
CA ALA A 24 -7.73 -2.17 23.67
C ALA A 24 -6.34 -2.35 24.28
N LEU A 25 -5.82 -1.28 24.90
CA LEU A 25 -4.46 -1.22 25.43
C LEU A 25 -4.27 -2.49 26.24
N MET A 26 -3.63 -3.49 25.62
CA MET A 26 -3.53 -4.84 26.17
C MET A 26 -2.90 -4.66 27.54
N ASP A 27 -3.58 -5.21 28.56
CA ASP A 27 -3.22 -5.21 29.98
C ASP A 27 -2.09 -4.24 30.32
N GLN A 28 -2.48 -3.07 30.83
CA GLN A 28 -1.62 -1.91 31.04
C GLN A 28 -0.20 -2.34 31.43
N PRO A 29 0.81 -2.22 30.55
CA PRO A 29 2.14 -2.81 30.77
C PRO A 29 2.86 -2.25 32.00
N PHE A 30 2.29 -1.19 32.58
CA PHE A 30 2.76 -0.50 33.77
C PHE A 30 2.03 -0.92 35.04
N GLU A 31 0.99 -1.77 35.02
CA GLU A 31 0.23 -2.15 36.22
C GLU A 31 1.14 -2.66 37.36
N PRO A 32 2.04 -3.63 37.12
CA PRO A 32 2.96 -4.10 38.16
C PRO A 32 3.90 -3.01 38.67
N ALA A 33 4.32 -2.09 37.80
CA ALA A 33 5.17 -0.97 38.17
C ALA A 33 4.44 0.08 39.00
N MET A 34 3.14 0.31 38.72
CA MET A 34 2.28 1.20 39.50
C MET A 34 1.98 0.62 40.89
N GLU A 35 1.77 -0.69 40.99
CA GLU A 35 1.60 -1.36 42.28
C GLU A 35 2.87 -1.31 43.13
N ALA A 36 4.04 -1.59 42.54
CA ALA A 36 5.33 -1.46 43.22
C ALA A 36 5.59 -0.02 43.68
N LEU A 37 5.24 0.97 42.85
CA LEU A 37 5.36 2.38 43.18
C LEU A 37 4.49 2.78 44.38
N ALA A 38 3.24 2.28 44.45
CA ALA A 38 2.34 2.55 45.57
C ALA A 38 2.84 1.98 46.91
N ARG A 39 3.60 0.86 46.87
CA ARG A 39 4.28 0.31 48.06
C ARG A 39 5.48 1.17 48.44
N LEU A 40 6.29 1.56 47.45
CA LEU A 40 7.47 2.39 47.63
C LEU A 40 7.14 3.78 48.19
N GLU A 41 6.02 4.37 47.80
CA GLU A 41 5.56 5.66 48.33
C GLU A 41 5.36 5.65 49.86
N ARG A 42 5.02 4.50 50.44
CA ARG A 42 4.89 4.32 51.89
C ARG A 42 6.22 4.11 52.61
N GLU A 43 7.21 3.55 51.91
CA GLU A 43 8.51 3.17 52.46
C GLU A 43 9.54 4.29 52.33
N ASP A 44 9.62 4.92 51.14
CA ASP A 44 10.50 6.03 50.82
C ASP A 44 9.84 6.97 49.80
N PRO A 45 9.18 8.05 50.26
CA PRO A 45 8.51 9.01 49.39
C PRO A 45 9.45 9.72 48.40
N LYS A 46 10.72 9.90 48.78
CA LYS A 46 11.69 10.61 47.94
C LYS A 46 12.13 9.72 46.78
N LEU A 47 12.37 8.44 47.05
CA LEU A 47 12.66 7.45 46.02
C LEU A 47 11.43 7.20 45.13
N ALA A 48 10.23 7.14 45.72
CA ALA A 48 8.98 7.02 44.97
C ALA A 48 8.82 8.15 43.95
N PHE A 49 9.09 9.41 44.33
CA PHE A 49 9.03 10.54 43.40
C PHE A 49 9.98 10.40 42.19
N GLN A 50 11.20 9.90 42.42
CA GLN A 50 12.17 9.64 41.35
C GLN A 50 11.69 8.53 40.42
N VAL A 51 11.17 7.43 40.99
CA VAL A 51 10.63 6.30 40.23
C VAL A 51 9.38 6.70 39.45
N THR A 52 8.46 7.48 40.02
CA THR A 52 7.32 8.08 39.32
C THR A 52 7.75 8.89 38.10
N SER A 53 8.76 9.75 38.29
CA SER A 53 9.29 10.57 37.20
C SER A 53 9.87 9.71 36.06
N LEU A 54 10.60 8.64 36.40
CA LEU A 54 11.15 7.70 35.43
C LEU A 54 10.05 6.92 34.69
N ILE A 55 9.07 6.39 35.42
CA ILE A 55 7.93 5.66 34.83
C ILE A 55 7.16 6.57 33.87
N GLY A 56 6.96 7.84 34.22
CA GLY A 56 6.29 8.82 33.36
C GLY A 56 7.04 9.07 32.04
N LEU A 57 8.37 9.17 32.07
CA LEU A 57 9.19 9.30 30.86
C LEU A 57 9.12 8.04 29.99
N TYR A 58 9.25 6.87 30.62
CA TYR A 58 9.21 5.60 29.89
C TYR A 58 7.82 5.33 29.28
N ARG A 59 6.73 5.68 29.99
CA ARG A 59 5.37 5.60 29.44
C ARG A 59 5.20 6.43 28.18
N ARG A 60 5.65 7.68 28.17
CA ARG A 60 5.57 8.55 26.99
C ARG A 60 6.36 8.00 25.80
N LEU A 61 7.55 7.44 26.07
CA LEU A 61 8.36 6.80 25.04
C LEU A 61 7.64 5.58 24.46
N TRP A 62 7.10 4.72 25.33
CA TRP A 62 6.32 3.56 24.95
C TRP A 62 5.11 3.93 24.08
N GLU A 63 4.32 4.92 24.50
CA GLU A 63 3.17 5.42 23.75
C GLU A 63 3.59 5.92 22.36
N SER A 64 4.69 6.67 22.26
CA SER A 64 5.22 7.12 20.97
C SER A 64 5.69 5.97 20.08
N CYS A 65 6.38 4.98 20.65
CA CYS A 65 6.82 3.78 19.94
C CYS A 65 5.63 2.98 19.42
N MET A 66 4.60 2.79 20.24
CA MET A 66 3.39 2.06 19.88
C MET A 66 2.59 2.78 18.80
N ALA A 67 2.47 4.11 18.87
CA ALA A 67 1.81 4.89 17.84
C ALA A 67 2.50 4.70 16.48
N LYS A 68 3.84 4.83 16.45
CA LYS A 68 4.64 4.59 15.23
C LYS A 68 4.55 3.15 14.74
N HIS A 69 4.50 2.17 15.65
CA HIS A 69 4.31 0.77 15.28
C HIS A 69 2.95 0.56 14.61
N ILE A 70 1.86 1.08 15.19
CA ILE A 70 0.51 0.92 14.63
C ILE A 70 0.45 1.55 13.23
N GLU A 71 0.99 2.76 13.08
CA GLU A 71 1.08 3.43 11.78
C GLU A 71 1.92 2.62 10.77
N GLY A 72 3.09 2.14 11.18
CA GLY A 72 3.94 1.28 10.36
C GLY A 72 3.25 -0.02 9.94
N SER A 73 2.46 -0.63 10.83
CA SER A 73 1.67 -1.82 10.53
C SER A 73 0.55 -1.53 9.53
N LYS A 74 -0.17 -0.41 9.71
CA LYS A 74 -1.21 0.03 8.76
C LYS A 74 -0.60 0.28 7.38
N LEU A 75 0.54 0.98 7.32
CA LEU A 75 1.27 1.25 6.08
C LEU A 75 1.75 -0.04 5.39
N ALA A 76 2.28 -0.99 6.15
CA ALA A 76 2.72 -2.28 5.62
C ALA A 76 1.56 -3.06 4.98
N ASN A 77 0.38 -3.06 5.62
CA ASN A 77 -0.81 -3.71 5.09
C ASN A 77 -1.27 -3.06 3.77
N VAL A 78 -1.36 -1.73 3.72
CA VAL A 78 -1.74 -1.00 2.49
C VAL A 78 -0.72 -1.24 1.39
N ASN A 79 0.58 -1.23 1.70
CA ASN A 79 1.64 -1.49 0.72
C ASN A 79 1.55 -2.93 0.16
N HIS A 80 1.25 -3.91 1.01
CA HIS A 80 1.03 -5.28 0.57
C HIS A 80 -0.14 -5.38 -0.42
N SER A 81 -1.29 -4.79 -0.09
CA SER A 81 -2.45 -4.74 -0.98
C SER A 81 -2.14 -4.02 -2.30
N LEU A 82 -1.41 -2.90 -2.26
CA LEU A 82 -0.99 -2.18 -3.46
C LEU A 82 -0.09 -3.05 -4.35
N ARG A 83 0.86 -3.78 -3.77
CA ARG A 83 1.74 -4.69 -4.51
C ARG A 83 0.97 -5.83 -5.17
N GLU A 84 -0.05 -6.37 -4.50
CA GLU A 84 -0.91 -7.40 -5.09
C GLU A 84 -1.72 -6.84 -6.25
N THR A 85 -2.38 -5.69 -6.08
CA THR A 85 -3.10 -5.01 -7.17
C THR A 85 -2.18 -4.70 -8.34
N HIS A 86 -0.96 -4.22 -8.08
CA HIS A 86 0.02 -3.95 -9.13
C HIS A 86 0.43 -5.22 -9.90
N ARG A 87 0.65 -6.34 -9.20
CA ARG A 87 0.91 -7.65 -9.85
C ARG A 87 -0.24 -8.04 -10.76
N HIS A 88 -1.47 -7.97 -10.27
CA HIS A 88 -2.67 -8.31 -11.03
C HIS A 88 -2.81 -7.44 -12.29
N LEU A 89 -2.68 -6.12 -12.14
CA LEU A 89 -2.75 -5.20 -13.29
C LEU A 89 -1.65 -5.45 -14.32
N THR A 90 -0.45 -5.81 -13.86
CA THR A 90 0.67 -6.15 -14.75
C THR A 90 0.37 -7.42 -15.54
N ASP A 91 -0.20 -8.45 -14.90
CA ASP A 91 -0.60 -9.69 -15.56
C ASP A 91 -1.68 -9.45 -16.62
N GLU A 92 -2.73 -8.70 -16.27
CA GLU A 92 -3.79 -8.34 -17.21
C GLU A 92 -3.25 -7.51 -18.38
N ARG A 93 -2.35 -6.55 -18.13
CA ARG A 93 -1.67 -5.79 -19.18
C ARG A 93 -0.90 -6.71 -20.12
N ASN A 94 -0.17 -7.69 -19.59
CA ASN A 94 0.60 -8.63 -20.41
C ASN A 94 -0.30 -9.52 -21.26
N LYS A 95 -1.43 -10.00 -20.72
CA LYS A 95 -2.43 -10.76 -21.49
C LYS A 95 -3.03 -9.93 -22.62
N MET A 96 -3.39 -8.67 -22.33
CA MET A 96 -3.92 -7.76 -23.34
C MET A 96 -2.90 -7.50 -24.44
N GLN A 97 -1.63 -7.27 -24.08
CA GLN A 97 -0.55 -7.07 -25.05
C GLN A 97 -0.37 -8.30 -25.94
N SER A 98 -0.33 -9.50 -25.37
CA SER A 98 -0.22 -10.74 -26.14
C SER A 98 -1.37 -10.91 -27.13
N ARG A 99 -2.63 -10.65 -26.71
CA ARG A 99 -3.78 -10.70 -27.62
C ARG A 99 -3.70 -9.68 -28.74
N HIS A 100 -3.22 -8.48 -28.43
CA HIS A 100 -3.00 -7.44 -29.43
C HIS A 100 -1.96 -7.88 -30.46
N ASP A 101 -0.83 -8.41 -30.01
CA ASP A 101 0.25 -8.85 -30.89
C ASP A 101 -0.20 -10.02 -31.79
N ASP A 102 -0.99 -10.97 -31.25
CA ASP A 102 -1.62 -12.04 -32.04
C ASP A 102 -2.55 -11.50 -33.12
N GLN A 103 -3.34 -10.45 -32.83
CA GLN A 103 -4.21 -9.81 -33.80
C GLN A 103 -3.41 -9.13 -34.91
N ILE A 104 -2.32 -8.44 -34.57
CA ILE A 104 -1.42 -7.84 -35.54
C ILE A 104 -0.81 -8.90 -36.46
N ALA A 105 -0.30 -10.00 -35.90
CA ALA A 105 0.25 -11.10 -36.68
C ALA A 105 -0.78 -11.71 -37.65
N ARG A 106 -2.04 -11.87 -37.20
CA ARG A 106 -3.14 -12.35 -38.06
C ARG A 106 -3.46 -11.37 -39.19
N LEU A 107 -3.48 -10.07 -38.91
CA LEU A 107 -3.73 -9.05 -39.92
C LEU A 107 -2.62 -9.04 -40.99
N GLN A 108 -1.36 -9.10 -40.56
CA GLN A 108 -0.22 -9.19 -41.47
C GLN A 108 -0.28 -10.44 -42.35
N PHE A 109 -0.67 -11.58 -41.78
CA PHE A 109 -0.88 -12.81 -42.54
C PHE A 109 -1.96 -12.64 -43.61
N PHE A 110 -3.11 -12.04 -43.26
CA PHE A 110 -4.18 -11.81 -44.24
C PHE A 110 -3.76 -10.84 -45.34
N ASP A 111 -3.07 -9.76 -44.98
CA ASP A 111 -2.57 -8.78 -45.94
C ASP A 111 -1.63 -9.45 -46.96
N GLN A 112 -0.69 -10.27 -46.50
CA GLN A 112 0.21 -11.03 -47.36
C GLN A 112 -0.53 -12.04 -48.25
N ALA A 113 -1.53 -12.76 -47.71
CA ALA A 113 -2.31 -13.73 -48.48
C ALA A 113 -3.18 -13.06 -49.55
N LEU A 114 -3.79 -11.92 -49.23
CA LEU A 114 -4.58 -11.12 -50.17
C LEU A 114 -3.70 -10.57 -51.28
N GLU A 115 -2.53 -10.03 -50.93
CA GLU A 115 -1.57 -9.50 -51.89
C GLU A 115 -1.04 -10.59 -52.82
N SER A 116 -0.71 -11.77 -52.29
CA SER A 116 -0.34 -12.93 -53.08
C SER A 116 -1.47 -13.35 -54.05
N SER A 117 -2.72 -13.39 -53.56
CA SER A 117 -3.88 -13.72 -54.39
C SER A 117 -4.08 -12.71 -55.52
N ARG A 118 -3.97 -11.41 -55.21
CA ARG A 118 -4.07 -10.30 -56.15
C ARG A 118 -3.03 -10.43 -57.28
N LEU A 119 -1.77 -10.70 -56.93
CA LEU A 119 -0.69 -10.88 -57.89
C LEU A 119 -0.97 -12.06 -58.84
N ARG A 120 -1.34 -13.22 -58.29
CA ARG A 120 -1.69 -14.40 -59.12
C ARG A 120 -2.86 -14.14 -60.06
N LEU A 121 -3.92 -13.49 -59.56
CA LEU A 121 -5.07 -13.13 -60.39
C LEU A 121 -4.66 -12.18 -61.52
N SER A 122 -3.81 -11.19 -61.23
CA SER A 122 -3.28 -10.28 -62.25
C SER A 122 -2.47 -11.00 -63.32
N ASP A 123 -1.67 -11.99 -62.93
CA ASP A 123 -0.90 -12.79 -63.89
C ASP A 123 -1.80 -13.65 -64.78
N ILE A 124 -2.80 -14.30 -64.20
CA ILE A 124 -3.79 -15.10 -64.95
C ILE A 124 -4.53 -14.24 -65.96
N LEU A 125 -5.01 -13.06 -65.54
CA LEU A 125 -5.70 -12.12 -66.42
C LEU A 125 -4.80 -11.65 -67.56
N ARG A 126 -3.53 -11.34 -67.27
CA ARG A 126 -2.53 -10.95 -68.28
C ARG A 126 -2.28 -12.04 -69.32
N ILE A 127 -2.22 -13.31 -68.91
CA ILE A 127 -2.06 -14.46 -69.80
C ILE A 127 -3.32 -14.67 -70.66
N GLY A 128 -4.51 -14.51 -70.06
CA GLY A 128 -5.80 -14.66 -70.74
C GLY A 128 -6.10 -13.55 -71.75
N THR A 129 -5.57 -12.34 -71.55
CA THR A 129 -5.71 -11.20 -72.49
C THR A 129 -4.67 -11.22 -73.61
N GLY A 130 -4.13 -12.39 -73.97
CA GLY A 130 -3.16 -12.54 -75.06
C GLY A 130 -3.64 -11.85 -76.34
N THR A 131 -3.14 -10.64 -76.60
CA THR A 131 -3.21 -10.01 -77.90
C THR A 131 -2.25 -10.77 -78.82
N PRO A 132 -2.71 -11.33 -79.95
CA PRO A 132 -1.78 -11.75 -80.97
C PRO A 132 -1.17 -10.47 -81.54
N LYS A 133 0.14 -10.27 -81.32
CA LYS A 133 0.91 -9.31 -82.10
C LYS A 133 0.88 -9.80 -83.55
N GLY A 134 -0.02 -9.22 -84.33
CA GLY A 134 -0.02 -9.34 -85.78
C GLY A 134 1.29 -8.81 -86.35
N SER A 135 1.93 -9.66 -87.16
CA SER A 135 2.94 -9.29 -88.15
C SER A 135 2.41 -8.29 -89.18
#